data_AF-A0A7W5SDA4-F1
#
_entry.id   AF-A0A7W5SDA4-F1
#
_cell.length_a   1.000
_cell.length_b   1.000
_cell.length_c   1.000
_cell.angle_alpha   90.00
_cell.angle_beta   90.00
_cell.angle_gamma   90.00
#
_symmetry.space_group_name_H-M   'P 1'
#
loop_
_entity.id
_entity.type
_entity.pdbx_description
1 polymer ?
#
loop_
_entity_poly.entity_id
_entity_poly.type
_entity_poly.pdbx_seq_one_letter_code
_entity_poly.pdbx_strand_id
1 'polypeptide(L)'
;MRKLPDAYVLQKHIERGLDGREIAAIYGCHPDSVREVLRKAGLVIRKPKAPPVNGARPAYRPRQERNEVELLPDRIVFTREVTAGTYGGMMFQRISVPRISSHIAALQDAGRC
;
A
#
# COMPACT_ATOMS: atom_id res chain seq x y z
N MET A 1 -31.47 -17.19 -4.08
CA MET A 1 -30.67 -16.14 -3.40
C MET A 1 -31.49 -15.62 -2.22
N ARG A 2 -30.93 -15.59 -1.01
CA ARG A 2 -31.60 -14.96 0.15
C ARG A 2 -31.59 -13.43 -0.06
N LYS A 3 -32.71 -12.77 0.21
CA LYS A 3 -32.79 -11.31 0.16
C LYS A 3 -31.98 -10.74 1.33
N LEU A 4 -31.17 -9.72 1.07
CA LEU A 4 -30.50 -8.98 2.13
C LEU A 4 -31.55 -8.36 3.08
N PRO A 5 -31.23 -8.24 4.38
CA PRO A 5 -32.10 -7.57 5.33
C PRO A 5 -32.21 -6.07 5.02
N ASP A 6 -33.20 -5.42 5.64
CA ASP A 6 -33.46 -3.99 5.48
C ASP A 6 -32.28 -3.13 5.99
N ALA A 7 -32.21 -1.89 5.49
CA ALA A 7 -31.14 -0.93 5.79
C ALA A 7 -30.97 -0.68 7.29
N TYR A 8 -32.07 -0.66 8.05
CA TYR A 8 -32.04 -0.49 9.52
C TYR A 8 -31.25 -1.60 10.24
N VAL A 9 -31.36 -2.85 9.78
CA VAL A 9 -30.64 -3.98 10.37
C VAL A 9 -29.16 -3.89 10.03
N LEU A 10 -28.83 -3.51 8.79
CA LEU A 10 -27.45 -3.31 8.36
C LEU A 10 -26.76 -2.18 9.14
N GLN A 11 -27.48 -1.09 9.44
CA GLN A 11 -26.96 -0.02 10.28
C GLN A 11 -26.59 -0.51 11.68
N LYS A 12 -27.46 -1.32 12.33
CA LYS A 12 -27.15 -1.90 13.65
C LYS A 12 -25.91 -2.78 13.63
N HIS A 13 -25.65 -3.49 12.53
CA HIS A 13 -24.44 -4.29 12.39
C HIS A 13 -23.18 -3.42 12.29
N ILE A 14 -23.27 -2.32 11.55
CA ILE A 14 -22.17 -1.33 11.46
C ILE A 14 -21.94 -0.66 12.82
N GLU A 15 -23.00 -0.30 13.55
CA GLU A 15 -22.89 0.27 14.91
C GLU A 15 -22.25 -0.71 15.91
N ARG A 16 -22.38 -2.03 15.65
CA ARG A 16 -21.69 -3.09 16.40
C ARG A 16 -20.24 -3.32 15.95
N GLY A 17 -19.77 -2.61 14.93
CA GLY A 17 -18.41 -2.69 14.40
C GLY A 17 -18.17 -3.82 13.41
N LEU A 18 -19.23 -4.45 12.86
CA LEU A 18 -19.08 -5.50 11.85
C LEU A 18 -18.66 -4.91 10.50
N ASP A 19 -17.69 -5.54 9.84
CA ASP A 19 -17.28 -5.20 8.48
C ASP A 19 -18.24 -5.80 7.44
N GLY A 20 -18.31 -5.19 6.25
CA GLY A 20 -19.18 -5.64 5.16
C GLY A 20 -18.94 -7.10 4.75
N ARG A 21 -17.72 -7.61 4.93
CA ARG A 21 -17.38 -9.03 4.69
C ARG A 21 -18.02 -9.96 5.71
N GLU A 22 -18.05 -9.57 6.98
CA GLU A 22 -18.64 -10.35 8.06
C GLU A 22 -20.17 -10.39 7.91
N ILE A 23 -20.76 -9.23 7.56
CA ILE A 23 -22.18 -9.14 7.21
C ILE A 23 -22.49 -10.07 6.02
N ALA A 24 -21.66 -10.08 4.99
CA ALA A 24 -21.81 -10.99 3.85
C ALA A 24 -21.79 -12.47 4.27
N ALA A 25 -20.87 -12.85 5.17
CA ALA A 25 -20.78 -14.22 5.70
C ALA A 25 -22.04 -14.63 6.49
N ILE A 26 -22.55 -13.75 7.36
CA ILE A 26 -23.76 -13.99 8.17
C ILE A 26 -24.98 -14.26 7.29
N TYR A 27 -25.13 -13.50 6.21
CA TYR A 27 -26.30 -13.59 5.33
C TYR A 27 -26.08 -14.53 4.12
N GLY A 28 -24.89 -15.08 3.95
CA GLY A 28 -24.55 -15.98 2.84
C GLY A 28 -24.65 -15.32 1.48
N CYS A 29 -24.13 -14.09 1.36
CA CYS A 29 -24.17 -13.30 0.13
C CYS A 29 -22.78 -12.77 -0.27
N HIS A 30 -22.64 -12.33 -1.52
CA HIS A 30 -21.38 -11.76 -1.99
C HIS A 30 -21.13 -10.38 -1.35
N PRO A 31 -19.89 -10.04 -0.94
CA PRO A 31 -19.58 -8.74 -0.35
C PRO A 31 -19.99 -7.53 -1.20
N ASP A 32 -19.95 -7.66 -2.52
CA ASP A 32 -20.38 -6.58 -3.42
C ASP A 32 -21.88 -6.28 -3.32
N SER A 33 -22.71 -7.29 -3.06
CA SER A 33 -24.15 -7.09 -2.84
C SER A 33 -24.41 -6.29 -1.56
N VAL A 34 -23.69 -6.61 -0.48
CA VAL A 34 -23.73 -5.83 0.78
C VAL A 34 -23.29 -4.40 0.51
N ARG A 35 -22.16 -4.21 -0.20
CA ARG A 35 -21.62 -2.90 -0.54
C ARG A 35 -22.62 -2.07 -1.36
N GLU A 36 -23.34 -2.69 -2.30
CA GLU A 36 -24.34 -1.99 -3.10
C GLU A 36 -25.52 -1.52 -2.25
N VAL A 37 -26.04 -2.38 -1.37
CA VAL A 37 -27.17 -2.03 -0.48
C VAL A 37 -26.75 -0.95 0.51
N LEU A 38 -25.58 -1.08 1.15
CA LEU A 38 -25.05 -0.05 2.05
C LEU A 38 -24.85 1.30 1.33
N ARG A 39 -24.40 1.27 0.07
CA ARG A 39 -24.29 2.47 -0.77
C ARG A 39 -25.65 3.09 -1.09
N LYS A 40 -26.68 2.28 -1.41
CA LYS A 40 -28.05 2.75 -1.65
C LYS A 40 -28.68 3.34 -0.39
N ALA A 41 -28.37 2.77 0.77
CA ALA A 41 -28.84 3.23 2.08
C ALA A 41 -28.06 4.45 2.62
N GLY A 42 -27.00 4.91 1.94
CA GLY A 42 -26.19 6.05 2.40
C GLY A 42 -25.28 5.75 3.60
N LEU A 43 -25.13 4.47 3.97
CA LEU A 43 -24.31 4.03 5.11
C LEU A 43 -22.81 3.92 4.78
N VAL A 44 -22.44 4.07 3.50
CA VAL A 44 -21.03 4.08 3.05
C VAL A 44 -20.68 5.44 2.51
N ILE A 45 -19.77 6.11 3.19
CA ILE A 45 -19.18 7.37 2.71
C ILE A 45 -18.38 7.05 1.45
N ARG A 46 -18.75 7.67 0.33
CA ARG A 46 -17.93 7.61 -0.88
C ARG A 46 -16.59 8.28 -0.56
N LYS A 47 -15.51 7.50 -0.56
CA LYS A 47 -14.17 8.07 -0.54
C LYS A 47 -14.08 9.03 -1.74
N PRO A 48 -13.80 10.32 -1.54
CA PRO A 48 -13.64 11.23 -2.67
C PRO A 48 -12.56 10.68 -3.59
N LYS A 49 -12.80 10.77 -4.90
CA LYS A 49 -11.76 10.43 -5.87
C LYS A 49 -10.57 11.33 -5.54
N ALA A 50 -9.38 10.73 -5.42
CA ALA A 50 -8.17 11.52 -5.24
C ALA A 50 -8.13 12.60 -6.33
N PRO A 51 -7.73 13.85 -6.02
CA PRO A 51 -7.60 14.88 -7.03
C PRO A 51 -6.72 14.35 -8.16
N PRO A 52 -6.99 14.72 -9.42
CA PRO A 52 -6.07 14.40 -10.50
C PRO A 52 -4.69 14.90 -10.07
N VAL A 53 -3.70 14.01 -10.12
CA VAL A 53 -2.31 14.39 -9.84
C VAL A 53 -1.94 15.38 -10.93
N ASN A 54 -1.92 16.67 -10.61
CA ASN A 54 -1.52 17.72 -11.54
C ASN A 54 -0.03 17.54 -11.84
N GLY A 55 0.28 17.25 -13.10
CA GLY A 55 1.63 17.03 -13.59
C GLY A 55 1.66 15.99 -14.70
N ALA A 56 2.67 16.08 -15.55
CA ALA A 56 2.97 14.98 -16.46
C ALA A 56 3.21 13.74 -15.62
N ARG A 57 2.47 12.66 -15.90
CA ARG A 57 2.81 11.35 -15.35
C ARG A 57 4.27 11.11 -15.73
N PRO A 58 5.17 10.80 -14.79
CA PRO A 58 6.58 10.59 -15.12
C PRO A 58 6.64 9.56 -16.25
N ALA A 59 7.40 9.87 -17.29
CA ALA A 59 7.59 8.96 -18.41
C ALA A 59 8.04 7.60 -17.87
N TYR A 60 7.48 6.53 -18.43
CA TYR A 60 7.91 5.18 -18.06
C TYR A 60 9.41 5.07 -18.34
N ARG A 61 10.21 4.83 -17.30
CA ARG A 61 11.64 4.54 -17.45
C ARG A 61 11.83 3.04 -17.67
N PRO A 62 12.41 2.62 -18.81
CA PRO A 62 12.76 1.22 -19.02
C PRO A 62 13.74 0.77 -17.93
N ARG A 63 13.74 -0.55 -17.64
CA ARG A 63 14.53 -1.12 -16.53
C ARG A 63 16.02 -0.78 -16.62
N GLN A 64 16.56 -0.69 -17.84
CA GLN A 64 17.96 -0.37 -18.12
C GLN A 64 18.37 1.04 -17.67
N GLU A 65 17.43 1.98 -17.59
CA GLU A 65 17.67 3.38 -17.17
C GLU A 65 17.40 3.59 -15.66
N ARG A 66 17.02 2.54 -14.93
CA ARG A 66 16.83 2.63 -13.49
C ARG A 66 18.20 2.44 -12.85
N ASN A 67 18.67 3.45 -12.14
CA ASN A 67 19.88 3.35 -11.32
C ASN A 67 19.61 2.31 -10.21
N GLU A 68 20.00 1.05 -10.45
CA GLU A 68 19.91 -0.03 -9.44
C GLU A 68 20.86 0.23 -8.27
N VAL A 69 21.90 1.04 -8.50
CA VAL A 69 22.85 1.49 -7.48
C VAL A 69 23.03 3.00 -7.57
N GLU A 70 22.82 3.71 -6.47
CA GLU A 70 23.17 5.13 -6.33
C GLU A 70 24.32 5.25 -5.32
N LEU A 71 25.41 5.91 -5.74
CA LEU A 71 26.55 6.22 -4.90
C LEU A 71 26.37 7.63 -4.33
N LEU A 72 26.12 7.72 -3.03
CA LEU A 72 26.14 8.99 -2.31
C LEU A 72 27.49 9.16 -1.59
N PRO A 73 27.84 10.37 -1.12
CA PRO A 73 29.09 10.61 -0.41
C PRO A 73 29.25 9.74 0.85
N ASP A 74 28.15 9.46 1.54
CA ASP A 74 28.08 8.80 2.85
C ASP A 74 27.57 7.34 2.79
N ARG A 75 26.82 6.99 1.74
CA ARG A 75 26.11 5.71 1.65
C ARG A 75 25.99 5.20 0.21
N ILE A 76 25.79 3.90 0.08
CA ILE A 76 25.40 3.25 -1.18
C ILE A 76 23.93 2.86 -1.04
N VAL A 77 23.14 3.19 -2.06
CA VAL A 77 21.73 2.86 -2.13
C VAL A 77 21.52 1.82 -3.22
N PHE A 78 21.02 0.65 -2.84
CA PHE A 78 20.63 -0.40 -3.77
C PHE A 78 19.11 -0.39 -3.95
N THR A 79 18.65 -0.33 -5.19
CA THR A 79 17.22 -0.46 -5.54
C THR A 79 17.02 -1.78 -6.28
N ARG A 80 16.41 -2.76 -5.62
CA ARG A 80 16.14 -4.09 -6.19
C ARG A 80 14.65 -4.28 -6.41
N GLU A 81 14.29 -4.84 -7.56
CA GLU A 81 12.95 -5.37 -7.81
C GLU A 81 12.80 -6.74 -7.13
N VAL A 82 11.86 -6.86 -6.20
CA VAL A 82 11.55 -8.07 -5.44
C VAL A 82 10.07 -8.42 -5.58
N THR A 83 9.76 -9.70 -5.58
CA THR A 83 8.37 -10.17 -5.62
C THR A 83 7.68 -9.84 -4.29
N ALA A 84 6.55 -9.15 -4.37
CA ALA A 84 5.70 -8.77 -3.24
C ALA A 84 4.94 -9.99 -2.71
N GLY A 85 5.64 -10.87 -1.98
CA GLY A 85 5.05 -12.01 -1.27
C GLY A 85 4.30 -13.01 -2.18
N THR A 86 3.37 -13.74 -1.57
CA THR A 86 2.63 -14.87 -2.17
C THR A 86 1.60 -14.48 -3.22
N TYR A 87 1.20 -13.21 -3.31
CA TYR A 87 0.11 -12.76 -4.17
C TYR A 87 0.55 -12.17 -5.52
N GLY A 88 1.85 -12.25 -5.85
CA GLY A 88 2.34 -11.91 -7.18
C GLY A 88 2.20 -10.41 -7.49
N GLY A 89 3.16 -9.62 -7.02
CA GLY A 89 3.35 -8.24 -7.44
C GLY A 89 4.85 -7.94 -7.51
N MET A 90 5.25 -6.87 -8.21
CA MET A 90 6.63 -6.38 -8.16
C MET A 90 6.71 -5.22 -7.16
N MET A 91 7.66 -5.29 -6.24
CA MET A 91 7.98 -4.26 -5.26
C MET A 91 9.43 -3.80 -5.48
N PHE A 92 9.70 -2.52 -5.28
CA PHE A 92 11.08 -2.01 -5.22
C PHE A 92 11.52 -1.95 -3.76
N GLN A 93 12.56 -2.71 -3.41
CA GLN A 93 13.22 -2.63 -2.12
C GLN A 93 14.46 -1.75 -2.26
N ARG A 94 14.47 -0.64 -1.50
CA ARG A 94 15.58 0.29 -1.43
C ARG A 94 16.38 0.04 -0.14
N ILE A 95 17.62 -0.42 -0.26
CA ILE A 95 18.52 -0.72 0.87
C ILE A 95 19.62 0.32 0.89
N SER A 96 19.85 0.94 2.05
CA SER A 96 20.92 1.91 2.25
C SER A 96 22.00 1.33 3.14
N VAL A 97 23.25 1.32 2.67
CA VAL A 97 24.40 0.85 3.44
C VAL A 97 25.46 1.96 3.55
N PRO A 98 26.18 2.09 4.67
CA PRO A 98 27.27 3.04 4.79
C PRO A 98 28.41 2.69 3.84
N ARG A 99 29.10 3.70 3.31
CA ARG A 99 30.35 3.45 2.56
C ARG A 99 31.46 3.07 3.52
N ILE A 100 32.25 2.07 3.15
CA ILE A 100 33.45 1.68 3.90
C ILE A 100 34.38 2.89 4.09
N SER A 101 34.53 3.75 3.07
CA SER A 101 35.31 4.98 3.16
C SER A 101 34.82 5.93 4.25
N SER A 102 33.50 6.11 4.38
CA SER A 102 32.90 6.95 5.43
C SER A 102 33.05 6.32 6.80
N HIS A 103 32.97 4.99 6.89
CA HIS A 103 33.22 4.27 8.14
C HIS A 103 34.69 4.37 8.59
N ILE A 104 35.64 4.25 7.65
CA ILE A 104 37.08 4.43 7.91
C ILE A 104 37.38 5.85 8.37
N ALA A 105 36.84 6.88 7.68
CA ALA A 105 37.01 8.27 8.09
C ALA A 105 36.49 8.51 9.52
N ALA A 106 35.31 7.99 9.85
CA ALA A 106 34.76 8.09 11.20
C ALA A 106 35.62 7.35 12.26
N LEU A 107 36.25 6.23 11.90
CA LEU A 107 37.17 5.51 12.80
C LEU A 107 38.48 6.28 13.01
N GLN A 108 39.00 6.93 11.96
CA GLN A 108 40.17 7.81 12.04
C GLN A 108 39.89 9.05 12.90
N ASP A 109 38.76 9.72 12.71
CA ASP A 109 38.33 10.88 13.52
C ASP A 109 38.13 10.50 15.00
N ALA A 110 37.68 9.27 15.26
CA ALA A 110 37.52 8.74 16.62
C ALA A 110 38.84 8.25 17.26
N GLY A 111 39.98 8.37 16.56
CA GLY A 111 41.28 7.92 17.04
C GLY A 111 41.41 6.40 17.22
N ARG A 112 40.63 5.62 16.47
CA ARG A 112 40.58 4.14 16.56
C ARG A 112 41.34 3.41 15.45
N CYS A 113 42.24 4.09 14.74
CA CYS A 113 43.08 3.50 13.69
C CYS A 113 44.50 4.05 13.77
#